data_AF-A0A931LPG9-F1
#
_entry.id   AF-A0A931LPG9-F1
#
_cell.length_a   1.000
_cell.length_b   1.000
_cell.length_c   1.000
_cell.angle_alpha   90.00
_cell.angle_beta   90.00
_cell.angle_gamma   90.00
#
_symmetry.space_group_name_H-M   'P 1'
#
loop_
_entity.id
_entity.type
_entity.pdbx_description
1 polymer ?
#
loop_
_entity_poly.entity_id
_entity_poly.type
_entity_poly.pdbx_seq_one_letter_code
_entity_poly.pdbx_strand_id
1 'polypeptide(L)' 'MMNEKALMEISEQVKILHHAGDQLCALGEAHDFPAMEYNAKRLLAVVEILEINISDLLEPIDPGEQDAAEHS' A
#
# COMPACT_ATOMS: atom_id res chain seq x y z
N MET A 1 10.91 -14.30 14.45
CA MET A 1 10.65 -12.88 14.20
C MET A 1 10.77 -12.66 12.70
N MET A 2 9.76 -12.06 12.07
CA MET A 2 9.91 -11.57 10.70
C MET A 2 11.09 -10.60 10.71
N ASN A 3 12.01 -10.74 9.74
CA ASN A 3 13.19 -9.90 9.71
C ASN A 3 12.73 -8.47 9.39
N GLU A 4 12.75 -7.58 10.37
CA GLU A 4 12.33 -6.17 10.25
C GLU A 4 12.96 -5.50 9.02
N LYS A 5 14.21 -5.87 8.71
CA LYS A 5 14.91 -5.45 7.50
C LYS A 5 14.19 -5.87 6.21
N ALA A 6 13.69 -7.11 6.14
CA ALA A 6 12.95 -7.58 4.98
C ALA A 6 11.61 -6.85 4.82
N LEU A 7 10.96 -6.48 5.94
CA LEU A 7 9.71 -5.71 5.89
C LEU A 7 9.96 -4.28 5.40
N MET A 8 11.05 -3.64 5.85
CA MET A 8 11.48 -2.34 5.33
C MET A 8 11.83 -2.39 3.83
N GLU A 9 12.57 -3.41 3.38
CA GLU A 9 12.88 -3.61 1.97
C GLU A 9 11.61 -3.77 1.13
N ILE A 10 10.63 -4.56 1.59
CA ILE A 10 9.33 -4.71 0.92
C ILE A 10 8.58 -3.37 0.90
N SER A 11 8.58 -2.60 1.99
CA SER A 11 7.96 -1.27 2.05
C SER A 11 8.52 -0.35 0.96
N GLU A 12 9.84 -0.33 0.76
CA GLU A 12 10.46 0.45 -0.31
C GLU A 12 10.03 -0.02 -1.70
N GLN A 13 9.94 -1.32 -1.94
CA GLN A 13 9.45 -1.86 -3.23
C GLN A 13 7.99 -1.47 -3.50
N VAL A 14 7.13 -1.50 -2.48
CA VAL A 14 5.73 -1.11 -2.62
C VAL A 14 5.59 0.38 -2.96
N LYS A 15 6.40 1.26 -2.35
CA LYS A 15 6.44 2.69 -2.71
C LYS A 15 6.88 2.93 -4.15
N ILE A 16 7.82 2.12 -4.66
CA ILE A 16 8.23 2.18 -6.08
C ILE A 16 7.05 1.80 -6.99
N LEU A 17 6.27 0.78 -6.63
CA LEU A 17 5.07 0.38 -7.38
C LEU A 17 3.99 1.46 -7.35
N HIS A 18 3.80 2.13 -6.22
CA HIS A 18 2.90 3.29 -6.10
C HIS A 18 3.28 4.36 -7.13
N HIS A 19 4.54 4.80 -7.09
CA HIS A 19 5.03 5.83 -7.99
C HIS A 19 4.91 5.43 -9.47
N ALA A 20 5.20 4.17 -9.81
CA ALA A 20 5.02 3.67 -11.16
C ALA A 20 3.53 3.66 -11.59
N GLY A 21 2.63 3.32 -10.67
CA GLY A 21 1.18 3.40 -10.88
C GLY A 21 0.72 4.81 -11.20
N ASP A 22 1.18 5.80 -10.43
CA ASP A 22 0.86 7.23 -10.67
C ASP A 22 1.35 7.69 -12.05
N GLN A 23 2.59 7.33 -12.41
CA GLN A 23 3.17 7.66 -13.72
C GLN A 23 2.36 7.05 -14.87
N LEU A 24 1.92 5.80 -14.73
CA LEU A 24 1.09 5.13 -15.73
C LEU A 24 -0.31 5.76 -15.83
N CYS A 25 -0.89 6.18 -14.71
CA CYS A 25 -2.17 6.87 -14.69
C CYS A 25 -2.07 8.22 -15.42
N ALA A 26 -1.06 9.03 -15.07
CA ALA A 26 -0.81 10.32 -15.71
C ALA A 26 -0.53 10.18 -17.21
N LEU A 27 0.24 9.16 -17.62
CA LEU A 27 0.49 8.88 -19.04
C LEU A 27 -0.79 8.46 -19.77
N GLY A 28 -1.62 7.63 -19.12
CA GLY A 28 -2.91 7.21 -19.65
C GLY A 28 -3.86 8.38 -19.89
N GLU A 29 -3.95 9.30 -18.93
CA GLU A 29 -4.79 10.51 -19.02
C GLU A 29 -4.25 11.50 -20.06
N ALA A 30 -2.94 11.74 -20.10
CA ALA A 30 -2.33 12.73 -20.99
C ALA A 30 -2.39 12.35 -22.48
N HIS A 31 -2.45 11.05 -22.80
CA HIS A 31 -2.41 10.54 -24.17
C HIS A 31 -3.69 9.82 -24.62
N ASP A 32 -4.76 9.86 -23.81
CA ASP A 32 -6.04 9.19 -24.09
C ASP A 32 -5.86 7.67 -24.29
N PHE A 33 -5.14 7.02 -23.36
CA PHE A 33 -4.97 5.57 -23.30
C PHE A 33 -5.81 4.97 -22.16
N PRO A 34 -7.14 4.83 -22.33
CA PRO A 34 -8.05 4.47 -21.23
C PRO A 34 -7.75 3.08 -20.63
N ALA A 35 -7.25 2.14 -21.42
CA ALA A 35 -6.85 0.82 -20.91
C ALA A 35 -5.61 0.90 -20.00
N MET A 36 -4.70 1.85 -20.26
CA MET A 36 -3.52 2.06 -19.41
C MET A 36 -3.92 2.70 -18.09
N GLU A 37 -4.71 3.78 -18.14
CA GLU A 37 -5.26 4.45 -16.96
C GLU A 37 -6.04 3.47 -16.07
N TYR A 38 -6.93 2.67 -16.68
CA TYR A 38 -7.71 1.66 -15.95
C TYR A 38 -6.83 0.64 -15.23
N ASN A 39 -5.81 0.12 -15.89
CA ASN A 39 -4.92 -0.86 -15.26
C ASN A 39 -3.99 -0.23 -14.22
N ALA A 40 -3.57 1.02 -14.43
CA ALA A 40 -2.79 1.79 -13.45
C ALA A 40 -3.60 2.01 -12.15
N LYS A 41 -4.87 2.41 -12.26
CA LYS A 41 -5.77 2.56 -11.11
C LYS A 41 -5.97 1.25 -10.33
N ARG A 42 -6.06 0.12 -11.05
CA ARG A 42 -6.15 -1.21 -10.41
C ARG A 42 -4.87 -1.61 -9.70
N LEU A 43 -3.71 -1.30 -10.27
CA LEU A 43 -2.42 -1.50 -9.62
C LEU A 43 -2.36 -0.69 -8.32
N LEU A 44 -2.68 0.60 -8.38
CA LEU A 44 -2.67 1.50 -7.23
C LEU A 44 -3.57 1.01 -6.09
N ALA A 45 -4.79 0.54 -6.39
CA ALA A 45 -5.68 -0.02 -5.38
C ALA A 45 -5.09 -1.25 -4.66
N VAL A 46 -4.32 -2.09 -5.36
CA VAL A 46 -3.62 -3.22 -4.73
C VAL A 46 -2.43 -2.74 -3.90
N VAL A 47 -1.70 -1.74 -4.40
CA VAL A 47 -0.56 -1.12 -3.69
C VAL A 47 -1.01 -0.48 -2.38
N GLU A 48 -2.11 0.27 -2.36
CA GLU A 48 -2.68 0.87 -1.14
C GLU A 48 -2.97 -0.19 -0.07
N ILE A 49 -3.53 -1.33 -0.46
CA ILE A 49 -3.78 -2.46 0.46
C ILE A 49 -2.45 -3.01 1.02
N LEU A 50 -1.42 -3.11 0.19
CA LEU A 50 -0.10 -3.57 0.63
C LEU A 50 0.55 -2.57 1.59
N GLU A 51 0.42 -1.27 1.35
CA GLU A 51 0.94 -0.22 2.22
C GLU A 51 0.30 -0.29 3.61
N ILE A 52 -1.03 -0.46 3.69
CA ILE A 52 -1.76 -0.67 4.95
C ILE A 52 -1.23 -1.91 5.67
N ASN A 53 -1.20 -3.07 4.99
CA ASN A 53 -0.74 -4.31 5.61
C ASN A 53 0.70 -4.22 6.12
N ILE A 54 1.59 -3.51 5.43
CA ILE A 54 2.97 -3.31 5.87
C ILE A 54 3.03 -2.38 7.07
N SER A 55 2.22 -1.31 7.09
CA SER A 55 2.12 -0.39 8.22
C SER A 55 1.66 -1.12 9.48
N ASP A 56 0.62 -1.95 9.40
CA ASP A 56 0.10 -2.75 10.52
C ASP A 56 1.14 -3.74 11.09
N LEU A 57 2.08 -4.17 10.25
CA LEU A 57 3.18 -5.06 10.67
C LEU A 57 4.37 -4.29 11.27
N LEU A 58 4.55 -3.01 10.95
CA LEU A 58 5.61 -2.14 11.48
C LEU A 58 5.20 -1.42 12.76
N GLU A 59 3.93 -1.06 12.88
CA GLU A 59 3.31 -0.53 14.10
C GLU A 59 2.61 -1.71 14.80
N PRO A 60 3.30 -2.46 15.69
CA PRO A 60 2.61 -3.47 16.46
C PRO A 60 1.48 -2.80 17.22
N ILE A 61 0.25 -3.27 16.99
CA ILE A 61 -0.95 -2.83 17.71
C ILE A 61 -0.61 -2.82 19.20
N ASP A 62 -0.70 -1.64 19.82
CA ASP A 62 -0.55 -1.50 21.26
C ASP A 62 -1.59 -2.42 21.92
N PRO A 63 -1.18 -3.45 22.69
CA PRO A 63 -2.13 -4.36 23.32
C PRO A 63 -3.09 -3.66 24.30
N GLY A 64 -2.92 -2.36 24.58
CA GLY A 64 -3.82 -1.54 25.39
C GLY A 64 -5.19 -1.19 24.78
N GLU A 65 -5.46 -1.43 23.48
CA GLU A 65 -6.76 -1.08 22.87
C GLU A 65 -7.78 -2.23 22.75
N GLN A 66 -7.40 -3.47 23.07
CA GLN A 66 -8.35 -4.60 23.03
C GLN A 66 -9.27 -4.68 24.27
N ASP A 67 -8.87 -4.11 25.41
CA ASP A 67 -9.68 -4.16 26.65
C ASP A 67 -10.79 -3.08 26.73
N ALA A 68 -10.78 -2.07 25.85
CA ALA A 68 -11.78 -0.99 25.90
C ALA A 68 -13.11 -1.32 25.19
N ALA A 69 -13.12 -2.34 24.31
CA ALA A 69 -14.29 -2.67 23.50
C ALA A 69 -15.21 -3.76 24.11
N GLU A 70 -14.77 -4.46 25.16
CA GLU A 70 -15.58 -5.53 25.79
C GLU A 70 -16.39 -5.07 27.02
N HIS A 71 -16.28 -3.79 27.42
CA HIS A 71 -16.92 -3.26 28.63
C HIS A 71 -17.70 -1.94 28.48
N SER A 72 -18.04 -1.52 27.25
CA SER A 72 -18.99 -0.40 27.02
C SER A 72 -20.36 -0.88 26.56
#